data_AF-A0A843J600-F1
#
_entry.id   AF-A0A843J600-F1
#
_cell.length_a   1.000
_cell.length_b   1.000
_cell.length_c   1.000
_cell.angle_alpha   90.00
_cell.angle_beta   90.00
_cell.angle_gamma   90.00
#
_symmetry.space_group_name_H-M   'P 1'
#
loop_
_entity.id
_entity.type
_entity.pdbx_description
1 polymer ?
#
loop_
_entity_poly.entity_id
_entity_poly.type
_entity_poly.pdbx_seq_one_letter_code
_entity_poly.pdbx_strand_id
1 'polypeptide(L)'
;RVIDMASSAKRAETGAVMFPCRVSGLTADVPYMFLDDAPEEVPEDVTLVGCHLSRRIFEALYRRDVPFMNVCPADYVDEKVKTIVKCCKVKSGHVIEGNVARVPWGATVPEVVEAINALFGVA
;
A
#
# COMPACT_ATOMS: atom_id res chain seq x y z
N ARG A 1 3.71 12.33 -4.95
CA ARG A 1 3.16 11.60 -6.12
C ARG A 1 1.88 10.90 -5.68
N VAL A 2 0.76 11.07 -6.40
CA VAL A 2 -0.47 10.31 -6.13
C VAL A 2 -0.41 9.00 -6.91
N ILE A 3 -0.80 7.89 -6.28
CA ILE A 3 -0.87 6.57 -6.92
C ILE A 3 -2.35 6.22 -7.05
N ASP A 4 -2.83 6.12 -8.28
CA ASP A 4 -4.18 5.68 -8.58
C ASP A 4 -4.19 4.16 -8.81
N MET A 5 -4.86 3.46 -7.90
CA MET A 5 -4.98 2.00 -7.94
C MET A 5 -5.90 1.53 -9.06
N ALA A 6 -6.97 2.27 -9.37
CA ALA A 6 -7.88 1.93 -10.45
C ALA A 6 -7.19 2.07 -11.81
N SER A 7 -6.43 3.14 -12.01
CA SER A 7 -5.58 3.30 -13.19
C SER A 7 -4.48 2.22 -13.27
N SER A 8 -4.02 1.70 -12.14
CA SER A 8 -3.04 0.61 -12.13
C SER A 8 -3.68 -0.71 -12.56
N ALA A 9 -4.88 -1.03 -12.07
CA ALA A 9 -5.62 -2.23 -12.44
C ALA A 9 -5.86 -2.37 -13.96
N LYS A 10 -6.00 -1.26 -14.69
CA LYS A 10 -6.13 -1.26 -16.17
C LYS A 10 -4.92 -1.84 -16.91
N ARG A 11 -3.77 -1.97 -16.24
CA ARG A 11 -2.56 -2.59 -16.78
C ARG A 11 -2.43 -4.07 -16.42
N ALA A 12 -3.41 -4.65 -15.74
CA ALA A 12 -3.43 -6.08 -15.48
C ALA A 12 -3.61 -6.83 -16.79
N GLU A 13 -2.80 -7.85 -17.00
CA GLU A 13 -2.90 -8.76 -18.15
C GLU A 13 -3.71 -10.03 -17.82
N THR A 14 -4.19 -10.14 -16.58
CA THR A 14 -4.93 -11.29 -16.05
C THR A 14 -6.45 -11.08 -16.13
N GLY A 15 -7.22 -12.17 -16.09
CA GLY A 15 -8.68 -12.16 -16.16
C GLY A 15 -9.40 -11.56 -14.96
N ALA A 16 -8.73 -11.40 -13.81
CA ALA A 16 -9.28 -10.73 -12.63
C ALA A 16 -8.25 -9.86 -11.90
N VAL A 17 -8.72 -8.93 -11.06
CA VAL A 17 -7.87 -8.13 -10.16
C VAL A 17 -8.33 -8.20 -8.72
N MET A 18 -7.38 -8.18 -7.78
CA MET A 18 -7.68 -8.11 -6.36
C MET A 18 -7.12 -6.81 -5.78
N PHE A 19 -7.98 -6.03 -5.13
CA PHE A 19 -7.60 -4.82 -4.39
C PHE A 19 -7.44 -5.13 -2.89
N PRO A 20 -6.80 -4.25 -2.09
CA PRO A 20 -6.58 -4.52 -0.67
C PRO A 20 -7.85 -4.41 0.17
N CYS A 21 -8.73 -3.46 -0.16
CA CYS A 21 -9.98 -3.21 0.55
C CYS A 21 -11.00 -2.40 -0.27
N ARG A 22 -12.24 -2.36 0.22
CA ARG A 22 -13.37 -1.65 -0.43
C ARG A 22 -13.47 -0.16 -0.09
N VAL A 23 -12.78 0.29 0.95
CA VAL A 23 -12.97 1.62 1.59
C VAL A 23 -12.85 2.79 0.61
N SER A 24 -12.05 2.64 -0.45
CA SER A 24 -11.81 3.70 -1.44
C SER A 24 -12.76 3.67 -2.64
N GLY A 25 -13.78 2.80 -2.65
CA GLY A 25 -14.73 2.68 -3.76
C GLY A 25 -14.08 2.16 -5.05
N LEU A 26 -13.03 1.35 -4.94
CA LEU A 26 -12.28 0.84 -6.09
C LEU A 26 -13.14 -0.10 -6.93
N THR A 27 -13.07 0.09 -8.24
CA THR A 27 -13.71 -0.77 -9.25
C THR A 27 -12.72 -1.08 -10.37
N ALA A 28 -13.01 -2.14 -11.12
CA ALA A 28 -12.30 -2.47 -12.35
C ALA A 28 -13.29 -2.90 -13.43
N ASP A 29 -12.87 -2.78 -14.69
CA ASP A 29 -13.66 -3.20 -15.86
C ASP A 29 -13.64 -4.74 -16.06
N VAL A 30 -12.77 -5.43 -15.33
CA VAL A 30 -12.66 -6.89 -15.24
C VAL A 30 -13.22 -7.38 -13.89
N PRO A 31 -13.56 -8.68 -13.73
CA PRO A 31 -13.89 -9.24 -12.43
C PRO A 31 -12.89 -8.80 -11.35
N TYR A 32 -13.40 -8.26 -10.24
CA TYR A 32 -12.57 -7.79 -9.15
C TYR A 32 -13.09 -8.22 -7.79
N MET A 33 -12.17 -8.33 -6.85
CA MET A 33 -12.43 -8.73 -5.47
C MET A 33 -11.53 -7.98 -4.51
N PHE A 34 -11.79 -8.14 -3.21
CA PHE A 34 -11.06 -7.45 -2.17
C PHE A 34 -10.42 -8.44 -1.20
N LEU A 35 -9.17 -8.17 -0.83
CA LEU A 35 -8.38 -9.04 0.02
C LEU A 35 -8.87 -9.02 1.48
N ASP A 36 -9.42 -7.91 1.95
CA ASP A 36 -10.00 -7.78 3.30
C ASP A 36 -11.29 -8.59 3.47
N ASP A 37 -12.02 -8.87 2.39
CA ASP A 37 -13.17 -9.78 2.38
C ASP A 37 -12.73 -11.26 2.56
N ALA A 38 -11.43 -11.57 2.41
CA ALA A 38 -10.85 -12.91 2.49
C ALA A 38 -11.67 -14.00 1.76
N PRO A 39 -11.99 -13.81 0.46
CA PRO A 39 -12.82 -14.75 -0.29
C PRO A 39 -12.23 -16.16 -0.31
N GLU A 40 -13.08 -17.18 -0.13
CA GLU A 40 -12.67 -18.60 -0.16
C GLU A 40 -12.19 -19.03 -1.56
N GLU A 41 -12.86 -18.53 -2.60
CA GLU A 41 -12.53 -18.81 -3.99
C GLU A 41 -11.82 -17.62 -4.62
N VAL A 42 -10.58 -17.82 -5.07
CA VAL A 42 -9.77 -16.83 -5.77
C VAL A 42 -9.40 -17.37 -7.15
N PRO A 43 -9.73 -16.66 -8.25
CA PRO A 43 -9.37 -17.07 -9.60
C PRO A 43 -7.89 -17.43 -9.74
N GLU A 44 -7.58 -18.44 -10.55
CA GLU A 44 -6.19 -18.83 -10.83
C GLU A 44 -5.40 -17.67 -11.48
N ASP A 45 -6.06 -16.95 -12.38
CA ASP A 45 -5.52 -15.84 -13.15
C ASP A 45 -5.95 -14.47 -12.57
N VAL A 46 -5.36 -14.11 -11.43
CA VAL A 46 -5.64 -12.85 -10.72
C VAL A 46 -4.38 -12.01 -10.56
N THR A 47 -4.47 -10.70 -10.76
CA THR A 47 -3.41 -9.75 -10.39
C THR A 47 -3.73 -9.08 -9.08
N LEU A 48 -2.81 -9.11 -8.13
CA LEU A 48 -2.91 -8.36 -6.88
C LEU A 48 -2.44 -6.91 -7.07
N VAL A 49 -3.33 -5.94 -6.88
CA VAL A 49 -3.01 -4.51 -6.86
C VAL A 49 -2.95 -4.06 -5.41
N GLY A 50 -1.77 -3.80 -4.87
CA GLY A 50 -1.64 -3.53 -3.44
C GLY A 50 -0.24 -3.13 -2.99
N CYS A 51 -0.05 -3.00 -1.69
CA CYS A 51 1.28 -2.76 -1.13
C CYS A 51 1.92 -4.07 -0.64
N HIS A 52 3.14 -3.99 -0.12
CA HIS A 52 3.84 -5.14 0.47
C HIS A 52 3.02 -5.87 1.54
N LEU A 53 2.20 -5.16 2.33
CA LEU A 53 1.32 -5.82 3.29
C LEU A 53 0.23 -6.65 2.59
N SER A 54 -0.38 -6.13 1.54
CA SER A 54 -1.39 -6.84 0.75
C SER A 54 -0.80 -8.13 0.19
N ARG A 55 0.41 -8.07 -0.40
CA ARG A 55 1.11 -9.25 -0.91
C ARG A 55 1.34 -10.30 0.19
N ARG A 56 1.85 -9.88 1.34
CA ARG A 56 2.08 -10.78 2.49
C ARG A 56 0.79 -11.43 3.01
N ILE A 57 -0.31 -10.67 3.06
CA ILE A 57 -1.62 -11.21 3.47
C ILE A 57 -2.12 -12.22 2.44
N PHE A 58 -2.04 -11.89 1.15
CA PHE A 58 -2.43 -12.79 0.06
C PHE A 58 -1.66 -14.12 0.12
N GLU A 59 -0.33 -14.06 0.21
CA GLU A 59 0.54 -15.24 0.31
C GLU A 59 0.21 -16.08 1.56
N ALA A 60 -0.10 -15.43 2.68
CA ALA A 60 -0.45 -16.12 3.93
C ALA A 60 -1.80 -16.84 3.85
N LEU A 61 -2.80 -16.21 3.21
CA LEU A 61 -4.15 -16.76 3.04
C LEU A 61 -4.19 -17.87 1.99
N TYR A 62 -3.63 -17.61 0.80
CA TYR A 62 -3.84 -18.44 -0.38
C TYR A 62 -2.65 -19.32 -0.76
N ARG A 63 -1.48 -19.11 -0.13
CA ARG A 63 -0.25 -19.88 -0.39
C ARG A 63 0.16 -19.89 -1.87
N ARG A 64 -0.18 -18.82 -2.58
CA ARG A 64 0.08 -18.60 -4.01
C ARG A 64 0.85 -17.31 -4.19
N ASP A 65 1.74 -17.29 -5.18
CA ASP A 65 2.30 -16.06 -5.72
C ASP A 65 1.52 -15.71 -6.99
N VAL A 66 1.25 -14.43 -7.18
CA VAL A 66 0.45 -13.91 -8.30
C VAL A 66 1.11 -12.65 -8.85
N PRO A 67 0.83 -12.26 -10.11
CA PRO A 67 1.25 -10.97 -10.61
C PRO A 67 0.89 -9.85 -9.61
N PHE A 68 1.88 -9.02 -9.29
CA PHE A 68 1.77 -8.02 -8.23
C PHE A 68 2.05 -6.62 -8.78
N MET A 69 1.04 -5.76 -8.71
CA MET A 69 1.16 -4.34 -8.99
C MET A 69 1.35 -3.58 -7.69
N ASN A 70 2.60 -3.22 -7.41
CA ASN A 70 2.97 -2.49 -6.22
C ASN A 70 2.43 -1.06 -6.23
N VAL A 71 1.79 -0.66 -5.14
CA VAL A 71 1.34 0.71 -4.88
C VAL A 71 1.83 1.23 -3.53
N CYS A 72 2.88 0.62 -2.95
CA CYS A 72 3.40 1.02 -1.64
C CYS A 72 3.97 2.45 -1.67
N PRO A 73 3.42 3.42 -0.90
CA PRO A 73 3.90 4.80 -0.94
C PRO A 73 5.38 4.95 -0.59
N ALA A 74 5.92 4.05 0.24
CA ALA A 74 7.32 4.05 0.65
C ALA A 74 8.30 3.76 -0.50
N ASP A 75 7.85 3.14 -1.59
CA ASP A 75 8.70 2.80 -2.75
C ASP A 75 8.66 3.89 -3.84
N TYR A 76 7.82 4.91 -3.67
CA TYR A 76 7.65 6.02 -4.61
C TYR A 76 8.13 7.37 -4.04
N VAL A 77 8.93 7.32 -2.98
CA VAL A 77 9.55 8.50 -2.36
C VAL A 77 10.71 9.02 -3.23
N ASP A 78 10.90 10.34 -3.24
CA ASP A 78 12.09 10.98 -3.80
C ASP A 78 13.04 11.30 -2.64
N GLU A 79 14.24 10.71 -2.66
CA GLU A 79 15.24 10.87 -1.61
C GLU A 79 15.71 12.32 -1.42
N LYS A 80 15.51 13.20 -2.41
CA LYS A 80 15.88 14.61 -2.33
C LYS A 80 14.79 15.47 -1.69
N VAL A 81 13.59 14.93 -1.52
CA VAL A 81 12.42 15.66 -1.02
C VAL A 81 12.03 15.12 0.35
N LYS A 82 12.03 15.99 1.35
CA LYS A 82 11.50 15.67 2.67
C LYS A 82 10.04 15.22 2.56
N THR A 83 9.79 13.95 2.84
CA THR A 83 8.50 13.30 2.58
C THR A 83 8.03 12.53 3.81
N ILE A 84 6.74 12.67 4.15
CA ILE A 84 6.07 11.81 5.14
C ILE A 84 5.19 10.81 4.39
N VAL A 85 5.33 9.53 4.71
CA VAL A 85 4.49 8.47 4.14
C VAL A 85 3.85 7.61 5.22
N LYS A 86 2.59 7.22 5.00
CA LYS A 86 1.94 6.19 5.80
C LYS A 86 2.51 4.82 5.43
N CYS A 87 2.89 4.03 6.44
CA CYS A 87 3.54 2.74 6.26
C CYS A 87 2.98 1.70 7.23
N CYS A 88 2.65 0.52 6.70
CA CYS A 88 2.15 -0.62 7.47
C CYS A 88 3.20 -1.32 8.35
N LYS A 89 4.50 -1.07 8.08
CA LYS A 89 5.62 -1.61 8.86
C LYS A 89 5.85 -0.84 10.16
N VAL A 90 5.43 0.42 10.24
CA VAL A 90 5.48 1.23 11.46
C VAL A 90 4.20 1.01 12.24
N LYS A 91 4.30 0.68 13.54
CA LYS A 91 3.15 0.38 14.41
C LYS A 91 2.77 1.55 15.32
N SER A 92 3.75 2.35 15.73
CA SER A 92 3.57 3.55 16.55
C SER A 92 4.74 4.50 16.30
N GLY A 93 4.52 5.79 16.58
CA GLY A 93 5.54 6.84 16.41
C GLY A 93 5.91 7.05 14.95
N HIS A 94 7.22 7.20 14.70
CA HIS A 94 7.76 7.39 13.36
C HIS A 94 9.16 6.78 13.23
N VAL A 95 9.57 6.53 11.98
CA VAL A 95 10.94 6.10 11.63
C VAL A 95 11.47 7.05 10.56
N ILE A 96 12.67 7.59 10.79
CA ILE A 96 13.39 8.43 9.82
C ILE A 96 14.43 7.60 9.09
N GLU A 97 14.41 7.66 7.75
CA GLU A 97 15.48 7.18 6.89
C GLU A 97 15.79 8.25 5.85
N GLY A 98 16.94 8.93 5.99
CA GLY A 98 17.30 10.06 5.14
C GLY A 98 16.25 11.18 5.21
N ASN A 99 15.71 11.56 4.05
CA ASN A 99 14.66 12.57 3.93
C ASN A 99 13.23 12.00 4.01
N VAL A 100 13.05 10.76 4.50
CA VAL A 100 11.73 10.12 4.56
C VAL A 100 11.37 9.79 5.98
N ALA A 101 10.23 10.32 6.43
CA ALA A 101 9.58 9.91 7.67
C ALA A 101 8.44 8.92 7.37
N ARG A 102 8.47 7.76 8.02
CA ARG A 102 7.40 6.76 7.93
C ARG A 102 6.59 6.77 9.21
N VAL A 103 5.27 6.92 9.07
CA VAL A 103 4.30 6.93 10.19
C VAL A 103 3.28 5.79 10.01
N PRO A 104 2.62 5.32 11.08
CA PRO A 104 1.61 4.26 10.95
C PRO A 104 0.42 4.71 10.11
N TRP A 105 -0.34 3.76 9.54
CA TRP A 105 -1.56 4.07 8.79
C TRP A 105 -2.60 4.82 9.63
N GLY A 106 -2.69 4.47 10.92
CA GLY A 106 -3.53 5.09 11.93
C GLY A 106 -2.84 6.21 12.72
N ALA A 107 -1.80 6.85 12.15
CA ALA A 107 -1.06 7.90 12.84
C ALA A 107 -1.98 9.00 13.39
N THR A 108 -1.72 9.35 14.64
CA THR A 108 -2.34 10.46 15.36
C THR A 108 -1.68 11.79 14.96
N VAL A 109 -2.35 12.91 15.26
CA VAL A 109 -1.79 14.24 15.01
C VAL A 109 -0.44 14.43 15.72
N PRO A 110 -0.27 14.06 17.01
CA PRO A 110 1.04 14.15 17.68
C PRO A 110 2.14 13.36 16.98
N GLU A 111 1.89 12.12 16.55
CA GLU A 111 2.89 11.31 15.83
C GLU A 111 3.33 11.96 14.50
N VAL A 112 2.39 12.60 13.80
CA VAL A 112 2.72 13.34 12.57
C VAL A 112 3.53 14.60 12.89
N VAL A 113 3.19 15.33 13.96
CA VAL A 113 3.96 16.51 14.39
C VAL A 113 5.38 16.13 14.79
N GLU A 114 5.55 15.05 15.55
CA GLU A 114 6.87 14.53 15.91
C GLU A 114 7.68 14.13 14.67
N ALA A 115 7.04 13.47 13.69
CA ALA A 115 7.69 13.13 12.43
C ALA A 115 8.13 14.37 11.63
N ILE A 116 7.31 15.43 11.59
CA ILE A 116 7.68 16.71 10.96
C ILE A 116 8.88 17.32 11.70
N ASN A 117 8.82 17.37 13.03
CA ASN A 117 9.91 17.91 13.84
C ASN A 117 11.20 17.11 13.67
N ALA A 118 11.15 15.79 13.58
CA ALA A 118 12.34 14.97 13.32
C ALA A 118 12.90 15.17 11.90
N LEU A 119 12.03 15.43 10.92
CA LEU A 119 12.43 15.59 9.52
C LEU A 119 12.99 16.99 9.20
N PHE A 120 12.53 18.01 9.93
CA PHE A 120 12.91 19.41 9.71
C PHE A 120 13.68 20.05 10.87
N GLY A 121 13.70 19.40 12.03
CA GLY A 121 14.52 19.80 13.17
C GLY A 121 15.99 19.76 12.79
N VAL A 122 16.69 20.82 13.17
CA VAL A 122 18.15 20.90 13.05
C VAL A 122 18.73 19.93 14.08
N ALA A 123 19.62 19.04 13.63
CA ALA A 123 20.41 18.18 14.51
C ALA A 123 21.32 19.03 15.41
#